data_AF-A0A0G2E821-F1
#
_entry.id   AF-A0A0G2E821-F1
#
_cell.length_a   1.000
_cell.length_b   1.000
_cell.length_c   1.000
_cell.angle_alpha   90.00
_cell.angle_beta   90.00
_cell.angle_gamma   90.00
#
_symmetry.space_group_name_H-M   'P 1'
#
loop_
_entity.id
_entity.type
_entity.pdbx_description
1 polymer ?
#
loop_
_entity_poly.entity_id
_entity_poly.type
_entity_poly.pdbx_seq_one_letter_code
_entity_poly.pdbx_strand_id
1 'polypeptide(L)'
;MSVPVMNDITSHKHASLFSHPVKPKDAEGYYDIIRRPQDLKSIRTAITNGSRAVAATTQSTADTPSANSPGGAPATPTQMPSTSTHITLPISEELLPPRGIVNSAQLEKELMRMFANAVMFNSGEDGVVSDAVEMAKDVEASVANWRTAERTSVYEATSNANAAGGGGGGGGGGGTPADGDDEVGGKRRKF
;
A
#
# COMPACT_ATOMS: atom_id res chain seq x y z
N MET A 1 -2.06 -1.97 -4.92
CA MET A 1 -0.97 -1.14 -4.35
C MET A 1 0.43 -1.48 -4.87
N SER A 2 0.74 -2.68 -5.40
CA SER A 2 2.16 -3.07 -5.63
C SER A 2 2.58 -3.37 -7.08
N VAL A 3 1.68 -3.29 -8.06
CA VAL A 3 1.96 -3.74 -9.44
C VAL A 3 3.05 -2.92 -10.14
N PRO A 4 3.06 -1.56 -10.08
CA PRO A 4 4.09 -0.77 -10.77
C PRO A 4 5.48 -1.01 -10.18
N VAL A 5 5.63 -0.91 -8.86
CA VAL A 5 6.91 -1.12 -8.15
C VAL A 5 7.47 -2.51 -8.43
N MET A 6 6.63 -3.56 -8.45
CA MET A 6 7.10 -4.91 -8.74
C MET A 6 7.59 -5.09 -10.18
N ASN A 7 7.00 -4.37 -11.14
CA ASN A 7 7.43 -4.40 -12.54
C ASN A 7 8.79 -3.72 -12.71
N ASP A 8 9.00 -2.57 -12.07
CA ASP A 8 10.28 -1.84 -12.08
C ASP A 8 11.40 -2.69 -11.45
N ILE A 9 11.11 -3.38 -10.36
CA ILE A 9 12.05 -4.30 -9.73
C ILE A 9 12.37 -5.49 -10.64
N THR A 10 11.37 -6.03 -11.34
CA THR A 10 11.54 -7.19 -12.22
C THR A 10 12.30 -6.83 -13.52
N SER A 11 12.23 -5.57 -13.97
CA SER A 11 12.93 -5.09 -15.17
C SER A 11 14.39 -4.69 -14.90
N HIS A 12 14.82 -4.70 -13.63
CA HIS A 12 16.20 -4.40 -13.26
C HIS A 12 17.19 -5.43 -13.82
N LYS A 13 18.39 -4.98 -14.20
CA LYS A 13 19.41 -5.80 -14.89
C LYS A 13 19.85 -7.05 -14.11
N HIS A 14 19.85 -6.97 -12.77
CA HIS A 14 20.21 -8.09 -11.86
C HIS A 14 18.99 -8.83 -11.27
N ALA A 15 17.76 -8.52 -11.71
CA ALA A 15 16.55 -9.09 -11.12
C ALA A 15 16.44 -10.62 -11.27
N SER A 16 17.06 -11.17 -12.32
CA SER A 16 17.06 -12.60 -12.61
C SER A 16 17.64 -13.43 -11.46
N LEU A 17 18.67 -12.92 -10.77
CA LEU A 17 19.33 -13.57 -9.64
C LEU A 17 18.36 -13.79 -8.46
N PHE A 18 17.41 -12.87 -8.27
CA PHE A 18 16.46 -12.87 -7.17
C PHE A 18 15.07 -13.40 -7.55
N SER A 19 14.91 -13.88 -8.79
CA SER A 19 13.61 -14.24 -9.36
C SER A 19 12.98 -15.49 -8.75
N HIS A 20 13.79 -16.40 -8.23
CA HIS A 20 13.38 -17.71 -7.72
C HIS A 20 14.04 -18.03 -6.38
N PRO A 21 13.43 -18.92 -5.57
CA PRO A 21 14.06 -19.42 -4.35
C PRO A 21 15.41 -20.10 -4.64
N VAL A 22 16.40 -19.84 -3.78
CA VAL A 22 17.72 -20.48 -3.86
C VAL A 22 17.59 -21.98 -3.61
N LYS A 23 18.10 -22.82 -4.52
CA LYS A 23 18.01 -24.28 -4.35
C LYS A 23 19.19 -24.76 -3.50
N PRO A 24 19.01 -25.81 -2.66
CA PRO A 24 20.10 -26.37 -1.85
C PRO A 24 21.34 -26.79 -2.66
N LYS A 25 21.13 -27.19 -3.93
CA LYS A 25 22.21 -27.57 -4.85
C LYS A 25 23.00 -26.40 -5.41
N ASP A 26 22.39 -25.21 -5.46
CA ASP A 26 23.00 -24.00 -6.03
C ASP A 26 23.76 -23.22 -4.94
N ALA A 27 23.48 -23.51 -3.66
CA ALA A 27 24.13 -22.90 -2.51
C ALA A 27 24.13 -23.88 -1.32
N GLU A 28 25.26 -24.55 -1.09
CA GLU A 28 25.45 -25.47 0.02
C GLU A 28 25.42 -24.71 1.36
N GLY A 29 24.70 -25.22 2.37
CA GLY A 29 24.59 -24.59 3.68
C GLY A 29 23.73 -23.31 3.72
N TYR A 30 23.09 -22.92 2.61
CA TYR A 30 22.27 -21.69 2.55
C TYR A 30 21.18 -21.64 3.63
N TYR A 31 20.46 -22.74 3.82
CA TYR A 31 19.34 -22.81 4.74
C TYR A 31 19.75 -22.93 6.22
N ASP A 32 21.02 -23.24 6.49
CA ASP A 32 21.55 -23.29 7.85
C ASP A 32 21.90 -21.88 8.38
N ILE A 33 22.30 -21.00 7.46
CA ILE A 33 22.67 -19.61 7.73
C ILE A 33 21.45 -18.68 7.59
N ILE A 34 20.68 -18.85 6.51
CA ILE A 34 19.53 -18.01 6.17
C ILE A 34 18.23 -18.61 6.72
N ARG A 35 17.79 -18.08 7.87
CA ARG A 35 16.56 -18.53 8.56
C ARG A 35 15.26 -18.18 7.83
N ARG A 36 15.27 -17.11 7.03
CA ARG A 36 14.08 -16.61 6.31
C ARG A 36 14.42 -16.31 4.85
N PRO A 37 14.53 -17.35 4.00
CA PRO A 37 14.72 -17.20 2.56
C PRO A 37 13.65 -16.29 1.95
N GLN A 38 14.01 -15.55 0.91
CA GLN A 38 13.08 -14.68 0.19
C GLN A 38 13.52 -14.50 -1.27
N ASP A 39 12.55 -14.36 -2.16
CA ASP A 39 12.72 -14.16 -3.60
C ASP A 39 11.51 -13.39 -4.19
N LEU A 40 11.67 -12.83 -5.40
CA LEU A 40 10.64 -12.00 -6.05
C LEU A 40 9.34 -12.77 -6.34
N LYS A 41 9.40 -14.07 -6.65
CA LYS A 41 8.21 -14.88 -6.89
C LYS A 41 7.42 -15.10 -5.60
N SER A 42 8.10 -15.35 -4.49
CA SER A 42 7.48 -15.45 -3.17
C SER A 42 6.88 -14.11 -2.71
N ILE A 43 7.57 -12.98 -2.96
CA ILE A 43 7.04 -11.64 -2.67
C ILE A 43 5.75 -11.36 -3.47
N ARG A 44 5.72 -11.71 -4.77
CA ARG A 44 4.51 -11.54 -5.60
C ARG A 44 3.33 -12.38 -5.10
N THR A 45 3.62 -13.58 -4.63
CA THR A 45 2.60 -14.45 -4.02
C THR A 45 2.10 -13.84 -2.71
N ALA A 46 3.00 -13.33 -1.88
CA ALA A 46 2.64 -12.70 -0.61
C ALA A 46 1.79 -11.43 -0.78
N ILE A 47 2.06 -10.61 -1.81
CA ILE A 47 1.20 -9.48 -2.21
C ILE A 47 -0.23 -9.96 -2.52
N THR A 48 -0.35 -11.06 -3.26
CA THR A 48 -1.64 -11.61 -3.68
C THR A 48 -2.43 -12.11 -2.48
N ASN A 49 -1.78 -12.81 -1.55
CA ASN A 49 -2.38 -13.28 -0.30
C ASN A 49 -2.81 -12.11 0.59
N GLY A 50 -1.95 -11.09 0.74
CA GLY A 50 -2.31 -9.88 1.49
C GLY A 50 -3.51 -9.15 0.91
N SER A 51 -3.57 -9.02 -0.42
CA SER A 51 -4.70 -8.39 -1.12
C SER A 51 -5.99 -9.19 -0.93
N ARG A 52 -5.92 -10.52 -0.94
CA ARG A 52 -7.05 -11.42 -0.67
C ARG A 52 -7.56 -11.26 0.76
N ALA A 53 -6.67 -11.21 1.75
CA ALA A 53 -7.02 -11.04 3.16
C ALA A 53 -7.73 -9.69 3.41
N VAL A 54 -7.26 -8.62 2.76
CA VAL A 54 -7.92 -7.30 2.81
C VAL A 54 -9.32 -7.38 2.19
N ALA A 55 -9.46 -7.98 1.01
CA ALA A 55 -10.74 -8.12 0.32
C ALA A 55 -11.76 -8.92 1.15
N ALA A 56 -11.35 -10.05 1.73
CA ALA A 56 -12.20 -10.88 2.58
C ALA A 56 -12.73 -10.10 3.79
N THR A 57 -11.87 -9.30 4.44
CA THR A 57 -12.27 -8.49 5.60
C THR A 57 -13.26 -7.38 5.20
N THR A 58 -13.06 -6.73 4.05
CA THR A 58 -13.99 -5.70 3.55
C THR A 58 -15.35 -6.27 3.12
N GLN A 59 -15.40 -7.53 2.70
CA GLN A 59 -16.66 -8.23 2.40
C GLN A 59 -17.40 -8.64 3.68
N SER A 60 -16.69 -9.12 4.71
CA SER A 60 -17.32 -9.46 5.99
C SER A 60 -17.89 -8.25 6.73
N THR A 61 -17.38 -7.03 6.49
CA THR A 61 -18.01 -5.79 6.98
C THR A 61 -19.27 -5.37 6.21
N ALA A 62 -19.52 -5.93 5.02
CA ALA A 62 -20.75 -5.68 4.26
C ALA A 62 -21.90 -6.60 4.69
N ASP A 63 -21.60 -7.73 5.34
CA ASP A 63 -22.60 -8.69 5.84
C ASP A 63 -23.02 -8.38 7.28
N THR A 64 -23.42 -7.13 7.57
CA THR A 64 -24.37 -6.92 8.65
C THR A 64 -25.77 -7.08 8.05
N PRO A 65 -26.42 -8.25 8.14
CA PRO A 65 -27.84 -8.32 7.87
C PRO A 65 -28.52 -7.37 8.85
N SER A 66 -29.24 -6.39 8.31
CA SER A 66 -30.24 -5.60 9.03
C SER A 66 -31.27 -6.57 9.63
N ALA A 67 -30.99 -7.07 10.82
CA ALA A 67 -31.93 -7.84 11.59
C ALA A 67 -32.91 -6.86 12.23
N ASN A 68 -34.05 -6.65 11.57
CA ASN A 68 -35.27 -6.27 12.26
C ASN A 68 -35.52 -7.29 13.39
N SER A 69 -35.09 -6.96 14.61
CA SER A 69 -35.57 -7.59 15.84
C SER A 69 -36.57 -6.65 16.52
N PRO A 70 -37.86 -7.00 16.60
CA PRO A 70 -38.82 -6.26 17.40
C PRO A 70 -38.62 -6.62 18.87
N GLY A 71 -37.85 -5.79 19.59
CA GLY A 71 -37.63 -5.96 21.03
C GLY A 71 -36.81 -4.80 21.59
N GLY A 72 -37.50 -3.84 22.19
CA GLY A 72 -36.90 -2.59 22.67
C GLY A 72 -35.90 -2.77 23.80
N ALA A 73 -34.75 -2.13 23.64
CA ALA A 73 -33.93 -1.54 24.71
C ALA A 73 -33.20 -0.32 24.13
N PRO A 74 -33.07 0.79 24.87
CA PRO A 74 -32.57 2.04 24.34
C PRO A 74 -31.07 1.94 24.02
N ALA A 75 -30.72 2.31 22.80
CA ALA A 75 -29.35 2.37 22.31
C ALA A 75 -28.54 3.41 23.10
N THR A 76 -27.49 2.97 23.77
CA THR A 76 -26.40 3.83 24.24
C THR A 76 -25.65 4.35 23.00
N PRO A 77 -25.54 5.66 22.78
CA PRO A 77 -24.87 6.20 21.61
C PRO A 77 -23.37 6.31 21.90
N THR A 78 -22.60 5.25 21.62
CA THR A 78 -21.13 5.39 21.51
C THR A 78 -20.55 4.48 20.44
N GLN A 79 -21.26 4.35 19.32
CA GLN A 79 -20.61 3.97 18.07
C GLN A 79 -20.38 5.27 17.30
N MET A 80 -19.24 5.91 17.58
CA MET A 80 -18.69 6.92 16.67
C MET A 80 -18.53 6.26 15.30
N PRO A 81 -18.96 6.88 14.19
CA PRO A 81 -18.54 6.45 12.87
C PRO A 81 -17.05 6.72 12.80
N SER A 82 -16.26 5.70 13.08
CA SER A 82 -14.81 5.80 12.97
C SER A 82 -14.51 5.92 11.49
N THR A 83 -14.29 7.13 11.02
CA THR A 83 -13.63 7.48 9.74
C THR A 83 -12.16 7.01 9.75
N SER A 84 -11.90 5.85 10.34
CA SER A 84 -10.60 5.23 10.35
C SER A 84 -10.39 4.58 8.99
N THR A 85 -9.51 5.17 8.19
CA THR A 85 -8.99 4.62 6.93
C THR A 85 -8.10 3.37 7.15
N HIS A 86 -8.11 2.80 8.37
CA HIS A 86 -7.31 1.63 8.74
C HIS A 86 -8.19 0.38 8.82
N ILE A 87 -7.96 -0.56 7.90
CA ILE A 87 -8.58 -1.89 7.91
C ILE A 87 -7.78 -2.76 8.91
N THR A 88 -8.44 -3.23 9.96
CA THR A 88 -7.84 -4.17 10.93
C THR A 88 -8.07 -5.59 10.43
N LEU A 89 -6.99 -6.33 10.14
CA LEU A 89 -7.08 -7.72 9.71
C LEU A 89 -7.01 -8.68 10.91
N PRO A 90 -7.88 -9.70 10.99
CA PRO A 90 -7.78 -10.72 12.02
C PRO A 90 -6.48 -11.51 11.85
N ILE A 91 -5.79 -11.75 12.97
CA ILE A 91 -4.57 -12.56 13.00
C ILE A 91 -4.88 -13.95 12.43
N SER A 92 -4.25 -14.30 11.31
CA SER A 92 -4.45 -15.56 10.58
C SER A 92 -3.10 -16.15 10.16
N GLU A 93 -2.98 -17.48 10.06
CA GLU A 93 -1.74 -18.17 9.62
C GLU A 93 -1.29 -17.81 8.19
N GLU A 94 -2.19 -17.24 7.39
CA GLU A 94 -1.89 -16.69 6.07
C GLU A 94 -1.13 -15.35 6.15
N LEU A 95 -1.34 -14.60 7.23
CA LEU A 95 -0.75 -13.28 7.49
C LEU A 95 0.46 -13.34 8.41
N LEU A 96 0.57 -14.36 9.27
CA LEU A 96 1.67 -14.57 10.22
C LEU A 96 2.24 -16.00 10.12
N PRO A 97 3.58 -16.20 10.11
CA PRO A 97 4.67 -15.23 9.92
C PRO A 97 4.48 -14.46 8.61
N PRO A 98 5.02 -13.22 8.42
CA PRO A 98 4.56 -12.34 7.35
C PRO A 98 4.72 -12.97 5.97
N ARG A 99 3.61 -13.55 5.51
CA ARG A 99 3.41 -14.26 4.23
C ARG A 99 2.33 -13.59 3.39
N GLY A 100 1.66 -12.57 3.95
CA GLY A 100 0.79 -11.64 3.25
C GLY A 100 1.34 -10.23 3.35
N ILE A 101 1.54 -9.57 2.21
CA ILE A 101 1.99 -8.17 2.13
C ILE A 101 0.76 -7.29 1.89
N VAL A 102 0.40 -6.49 2.89
CA VAL A 102 -0.81 -5.63 2.90
C VAL A 102 -0.48 -4.14 2.80
N ASN A 103 0.79 -3.75 2.99
CA ASN A 103 1.22 -2.36 2.90
C ASN A 103 2.66 -2.21 2.38
N SER A 104 3.03 -0.95 2.12
CA SER A 104 4.33 -0.52 1.63
C SER A 104 5.50 -0.83 2.55
N ALA A 105 5.28 -0.78 3.87
CA ALA A 105 6.29 -1.11 4.88
C ALA A 105 6.66 -2.59 4.86
N GLN A 106 5.68 -3.47 4.67
CA GLN A 106 5.90 -4.90 4.54
C GLN A 106 6.60 -5.24 3.24
N LEU A 107 6.19 -4.65 2.11
CA LEU A 107 6.85 -4.88 0.83
C LEU A 107 8.36 -4.59 0.90
N GLU A 108 8.72 -3.41 1.41
CA GLU A 108 10.14 -3.04 1.56
C GLU A 108 10.89 -4.01 2.47
N LYS A 109 10.31 -4.38 3.62
CA LYS A 109 10.96 -5.31 4.56
C LYS A 109 11.26 -6.65 3.90
N GLU A 110 10.36 -7.13 3.06
CA GLU A 110 10.55 -8.38 2.33
C GLU A 110 11.62 -8.24 1.23
N LEU A 111 11.65 -7.11 0.52
CA LEU A 111 12.68 -6.79 -0.49
C LEU A 111 14.06 -6.63 0.16
N MET A 112 14.18 -5.86 1.23
CA MET A 112 15.43 -5.67 1.96
C MET A 112 15.94 -6.98 2.57
N ARG A 113 15.04 -7.85 3.03
CA ARG A 113 15.45 -9.18 3.49
C ARG A 113 16.06 -10.02 2.36
N MET A 114 15.47 -9.99 1.17
CA MET A 114 15.99 -10.71 0.01
C MET A 114 17.43 -10.29 -0.31
N PHE A 115 17.72 -8.98 -0.31
CA PHE A 115 19.08 -8.45 -0.51
C PHE A 115 20.01 -8.74 0.67
N ALA A 116 19.55 -8.55 1.91
CA ALA A 116 20.34 -8.84 3.11
C ALA A 116 20.75 -10.32 3.19
N ASN A 117 19.85 -11.24 2.81
CA ASN A 117 20.16 -12.66 2.75
C ASN A 117 21.28 -12.94 1.73
N ALA A 118 21.23 -12.28 0.57
CA ALA A 118 22.26 -12.42 -0.46
C ALA A 118 23.60 -11.87 0.02
N VAL A 119 23.62 -10.70 0.67
CA VAL A 119 24.86 -10.11 1.22
C VAL A 119 25.42 -10.96 2.36
N MET A 120 24.57 -11.46 3.26
CA MET A 120 24.99 -12.24 4.42
C MET A 120 25.52 -13.63 4.04
N PHE A 121 24.93 -14.28 3.03
CA PHE A 121 25.40 -15.59 2.58
C PHE A 121 26.66 -15.50 1.72
N ASN A 122 26.74 -14.50 0.84
CA ASN A 122 27.85 -14.35 -0.11
C ASN A 122 28.98 -13.45 0.44
N SER A 123 29.17 -13.39 1.76
CA SER A 123 30.24 -12.60 2.39
C SER A 123 31.62 -13.19 2.04
N GLY A 124 32.17 -12.78 0.90
CA GLY A 124 33.38 -13.34 0.30
C GLY A 124 33.33 -13.44 -1.24
N GLU A 125 32.14 -13.31 -1.83
CA GLU A 125 31.94 -13.24 -3.29
C GLU A 125 31.47 -11.84 -3.69
N ASP A 126 32.41 -11.02 -4.17
CA ASP A 126 32.16 -9.61 -4.44
C ASP A 126 31.12 -9.38 -5.56
N GLY A 127 30.97 -10.31 -6.50
CA GLY A 127 30.04 -10.19 -7.63
C GLY A 127 28.58 -10.12 -7.18
N VAL A 128 28.12 -11.15 -6.46
CA VAL A 128 26.72 -11.22 -5.99
C VAL A 128 26.41 -10.14 -4.96
N VAL A 129 27.37 -9.81 -4.10
CA VAL A 129 27.21 -8.74 -3.10
C VAL A 129 27.06 -7.38 -3.77
N SER A 130 27.90 -7.07 -4.78
CA SER A 130 27.80 -5.84 -5.55
C SER A 130 26.45 -5.73 -6.24
N ASP A 131 26.01 -6.78 -6.93
CA ASP A 131 24.71 -6.84 -7.62
C ASP A 131 23.54 -6.64 -6.66
N ALA A 132 23.59 -7.27 -5.48
CA ALA A 132 22.58 -7.13 -4.44
C ALA A 132 22.53 -5.71 -3.86
N VAL A 133 23.69 -5.10 -3.60
CA VAL A 133 23.78 -3.73 -3.05
C VAL A 133 23.33 -2.69 -4.08
N GLU A 134 23.69 -2.85 -5.35
CA GLU A 134 23.24 -1.95 -6.41
C GLU A 134 21.71 -2.02 -6.55
N MET A 135 21.17 -3.23 -6.69
CA MET A 135 19.72 -3.41 -6.81
C MET A 135 18.99 -2.92 -5.57
N ALA A 136 19.53 -3.13 -4.36
CA ALA A 136 18.91 -2.64 -3.13
C ALA A 136 18.74 -1.11 -3.13
N LYS A 137 19.74 -0.35 -3.59
CA LYS A 137 19.67 1.12 -3.66
C LYS A 137 18.59 1.60 -4.62
N ASP A 138 18.51 1.02 -5.80
CA ASP A 138 17.52 1.40 -6.81
C ASP A 138 16.10 1.07 -6.35
N VAL A 139 15.93 -0.10 -5.71
CA VAL A 139 14.65 -0.52 -5.14
C VAL A 139 14.24 0.37 -3.97
N GLU A 140 15.17 0.73 -3.08
CA GLU A 140 14.89 1.65 -1.97
C GLU A 140 14.43 3.01 -2.47
N ALA A 141 15.10 3.57 -3.49
CA ALA A 141 14.69 4.82 -4.12
C ALA A 141 13.28 4.73 -4.73
N SER A 142 12.99 3.65 -5.48
CA SER A 142 11.66 3.43 -6.06
C SER A 142 10.57 3.30 -5.00
N VAL A 143 10.82 2.55 -3.92
CA VAL A 143 9.89 2.36 -2.80
C VAL A 143 9.70 3.67 -2.02
N ALA A 144 10.74 4.47 -1.81
CA ALA A 144 10.67 5.76 -1.13
C ALA A 144 9.84 6.78 -1.92
N ASN A 145 10.04 6.85 -3.24
CA ASN A 145 9.23 7.69 -4.13
C ASN A 145 7.75 7.27 -4.07
N TRP A 146 7.49 5.98 -4.14
CA TRP A 146 6.13 5.46 -4.09
C TRP A 146 5.46 5.70 -2.74
N ARG A 147 6.15 5.52 -1.61
CA ARG A 147 5.61 5.88 -0.28
C ARG A 147 5.24 7.35 -0.18
N THR A 148 6.06 8.21 -0.77
CA THR A 148 5.78 9.65 -0.81
C THR A 148 4.51 9.90 -1.63
N ALA A 149 4.37 9.25 -2.80
CA ALA A 149 3.16 9.33 -3.62
C ALA A 149 1.91 8.77 -2.92
N GLU A 150 2.03 7.67 -2.16
CA GLU A 150 0.92 7.11 -1.37
C GLU A 150 0.50 8.05 -0.24
N ARG A 151 1.46 8.65 0.49
CA ARG A 151 1.14 9.62 1.54
C ARG A 151 0.48 10.87 0.94
N THR A 152 1.01 11.39 -0.16
CA THR A 152 0.43 12.56 -0.85
C THR A 152 -0.99 12.29 -1.33
N SER A 153 -1.27 11.12 -1.91
CA SER A 153 -2.63 10.78 -2.35
C SER A 153 -3.64 10.65 -1.19
N VAL A 154 -3.20 10.22 0.00
CA VAL A 154 -4.04 10.26 1.22
C VAL A 154 -4.30 11.71 1.67
N TYR A 155 -3.31 12.61 1.61
CA TYR A 155 -3.49 14.02 1.95
C TYR A 155 -4.40 14.76 0.96
N GLU A 156 -4.28 14.49 -0.34
CA GLU A 156 -5.17 15.06 -1.37
C GLU A 156 -6.61 14.54 -1.21
N ALA A 157 -6.80 13.23 -0.98
CA ALA A 157 -8.12 12.65 -0.76
C ALA A 157 -8.80 13.17 0.52
N THR A 158 -8.07 13.35 1.61
CA THR A 158 -8.60 13.93 2.87
C THR A 158 -8.90 15.42 2.74
N SER A 159 -8.09 16.18 2.01
CA SER A 159 -8.35 17.60 1.74
C SER A 159 -9.61 17.82 0.88
N ASN A 160 -9.86 16.96 -0.11
CA ASN A 160 -11.03 17.04 -0.98
C ASN A 160 -12.32 16.56 -0.28
N ALA A 161 -12.21 15.56 0.61
CA ALA A 161 -13.34 15.14 1.46
C ALA A 161 -13.76 16.23 2.46
N ASN A 162 -12.82 17.03 2.97
CA ASN A 162 -13.12 18.13 3.89
C ASN A 162 -13.75 19.34 3.16
N ALA A 163 -13.55 19.48 1.85
CA ALA A 163 -14.23 20.47 1.01
C ALA A 163 -15.68 20.08 0.66
N ALA A 164 -16.01 18.78 0.68
CA ALA A 164 -17.35 18.27 0.39
C ALA A 164 -18.28 18.17 1.62
N GLY A 165 -17.75 18.35 2.84
CA GLY A 165 -18.51 18.26 4.11
C GLY A 165 -19.14 19.57 4.60
N GLY A 166 -18.88 20.70 3.94
CA GLY A 166 -19.40 22.02 4.32
C GLY A 166 -20.65 22.41 3.52
N GLY A 167 -21.74 21.67 3.63
CA GLY A 167 -22.94 21.90 2.81
C GLY A 167 -24.24 21.61 3.53
N GLY A 168 -24.48 22.24 4.68
CA GLY A 168 -25.75 22.10 5.39
C GLY A 168 -26.04 23.28 6.32
N GLY A 169 -26.95 24.17 5.91
CA GLY A 169 -27.69 25.03 6.84
C GLY A 169 -27.97 26.46 6.36
N GLY A 170 -29.26 26.76 6.13
CA GLY A 170 -29.84 28.11 6.03
C GLY A 170 -30.09 28.55 4.59
N GLY A 171 -31.31 28.82 4.12
CA GLY A 171 -32.45 29.46 4.78
C GLY A 171 -32.83 30.64 3.87
N GLY A 172 -34.04 30.62 3.31
CA GLY A 172 -34.45 31.48 2.20
C GLY A 172 -34.58 32.98 2.52
N GLY A 173 -34.76 33.77 1.45
CA GLY A 173 -35.15 35.18 1.51
C GLY A 173 -34.73 35.93 0.25
N GLY A 174 -35.71 36.33 -0.56
CA GLY A 174 -35.50 37.00 -1.84
C GLY A 174 -35.06 38.46 -1.74
N GLY A 175 -34.65 39.01 -2.89
CA GLY A 175 -34.36 40.42 -3.09
C GLY A 175 -33.47 40.65 -4.32
N THR A 176 -34.08 40.94 -5.48
CA THR A 176 -33.45 41.71 -6.57
C THR A 176 -33.22 43.16 -6.08
N PRO A 177 -32.19 43.89 -6.55
CA PRO A 177 -32.17 44.56 -7.87
C PRO A 177 -30.78 44.53 -8.56
N ALA A 178 -30.73 44.40 -9.90
CA ALA A 178 -30.65 45.45 -10.93
C ALA A 178 -29.24 46.05 -11.16
N ASP A 179 -28.82 45.90 -12.43
CA ASP A 179 -27.96 46.73 -13.27
C ASP A 179 -26.50 47.07 -12.89
N GLY A 180 -25.63 46.90 -13.89
CA GLY A 180 -24.23 47.34 -13.87
C GLY A 180 -23.40 46.65 -14.93
N ASP A 181 -23.36 47.27 -16.10
CA ASP A 181 -22.70 46.88 -17.35
C ASP A 181 -21.16 46.69 -17.29
N ASP A 182 -20.67 46.16 -18.42
CA ASP A 182 -19.37 46.41 -19.06
C ASP A 182 -18.22 45.36 -19.02
N GLU A 183 -18.04 44.81 -20.22
CA GLU A 183 -16.80 44.63 -21.00
C GLU A 183 -15.63 43.72 -20.57
N VAL A 184 -15.49 42.64 -21.36
CA VAL A 184 -14.37 42.31 -22.28
C VAL A 184 -12.92 42.23 -21.77
N GLY A 185 -12.34 41.05 -22.04
CA GLY A 185 -10.90 40.88 -22.36
C GLY A 185 -10.15 40.07 -21.30
N GLY A 186 -9.34 39.06 -21.60
CA GLY A 186 -8.78 38.54 -22.83
C GLY A 186 -7.77 37.46 -22.41
N LYS A 187 -7.64 36.40 -23.21
CA LYS A 187 -6.81 35.20 -22.94
C LYS A 187 -5.37 35.57 -22.52
N ARG A 188 -4.88 34.99 -21.43
CA ARG A 188 -3.45 34.90 -21.11
C ARG A 188 -3.05 33.45 -20.88
N ARG A 189 -2.33 32.84 -21.82
CA ARG A 189 -1.30 31.83 -21.52
C ARG A 189 -0.14 32.02 -22.49
N LYS A 190 1.05 32.25 -21.92
CA LYS A 190 2.31 32.47 -22.61
C LYS A 190 3.31 31.44 -22.07
N PHE A 191 3.98 30.78 -23.02
CA PHE A 191 5.09 29.83 -22.96
C PHE A 191 4.85 28.52 -22.21
#